data_AF-A0AAD1ACJ3-F1
#
_entry.id   AF-A0AAD1ACJ3-F1
#
_cell.length_a   1.000
_cell.length_b   1.000
_cell.length_c   1.000
_cell.angle_alpha   90.00
_cell.angle_beta   90.00
_cell.angle_gamma   90.00
#
_symmetry.space_group_name_H-M   'P 1'
#
loop_
_entity.id
_entity.type
_entity.pdbx_description
1 polymer ?
#
loop_
_entity_poly.entity_id
_entity_poly.type
_entity_poly.pdbx_seq_one_letter_code
_entity_poly.pdbx_strand_id
1 'polypeptide(L)'
;MLCPQPFIRRDDISSAPSADTKTERRELSLVPLLVITAVLLAGAVITTVSSRPPTEENPMNPQEGRATIVDIIVSTSQKLDVRGWWPRSGAAAPSTCTLPDETRGASYDFDLWAPRERQGENEELRAEQRERDAQIVADYWTELGMTTRIAATPTRFPTVYATGGPIRSASFDTGAAEHAY
;
A
#
# COMPACT_ATOMS: atom_id res chain seq x y z
N MET A 1 10.80 -19.05 -0.35
CA MET A 1 10.06 -17.94 0.31
C MET A 1 9.67 -16.92 -0.75
N LEU A 2 8.56 -16.21 -0.55
CA LEU A 2 8.20 -15.06 -1.40
C LEU A 2 9.21 -13.93 -1.13
N CYS A 3 9.64 -13.20 -2.16
CA CYS A 3 10.58 -12.10 -1.91
C CYS A 3 9.93 -10.94 -1.14
N PRO A 4 10.45 -10.59 0.07
CA PRO A 4 10.10 -9.33 0.69
C PRO A 4 10.67 -8.21 -0.17
N GLN A 5 9.99 -7.07 -0.19
CA GLN A 5 10.33 -5.97 -1.08
C GLN A 5 10.91 -4.80 -0.26
N PRO A 6 11.90 -4.07 -0.79
CA PRO A 6 12.50 -2.94 -0.08
C PRO A 6 11.44 -1.87 0.17
N PHE A 7 11.17 -1.59 1.44
CA PHE A 7 10.39 -0.44 1.88
C PHE A 7 11.27 0.79 1.78
N ILE A 8 11.25 1.49 0.65
CA ILE A 8 11.82 2.84 0.59
C ILE A 8 10.85 3.77 1.32
N ARG A 9 11.09 3.95 2.62
CA ARG A 9 10.52 5.04 3.41
C ARG A 9 11.04 6.34 2.79
N ARG A 10 10.17 7.07 2.10
CA ARG A 10 10.51 8.35 1.47
C ARG A 10 10.31 9.49 2.46
N ASP A 11 11.04 9.44 3.58
CA ASP A 11 11.13 10.52 4.57
C ASP A 11 12.58 11.02 4.64
N ASP A 12 13.11 11.50 3.52
CA ASP A 12 14.29 12.37 3.48
C ASP A 12 13.94 13.57 2.58
N ILE A 13 13.05 14.42 3.09
CA ILE A 13 12.98 15.82 2.66
C ILE A 13 13.43 16.65 3.86
N SER A 14 14.73 16.92 3.85
CA SER A 14 15.35 18.01 4.58
C SER A 14 14.59 19.30 4.32
N SER A 15 14.01 19.86 5.39
CA SER A 15 13.63 21.27 5.44
C SER A 15 14.18 21.85 6.74
N ALA A 16 15.21 22.68 6.58
CA ALA A 16 15.79 23.47 7.64
C ALA A 16 14.75 24.46 8.21
N PRO A 17 14.65 24.63 9.54
CA PRO A 17 13.92 25.75 10.10
C PRO A 17 14.78 27.02 10.09
N SER A 18 14.24 28.07 9.46
CA SER A 18 14.72 29.45 9.52
C SER A 18 14.69 29.95 10.96
N ALA A 19 15.80 30.54 11.39
CA ALA A 19 15.92 31.23 12.67
C ALA A 19 15.06 32.50 12.66
N ASP A 20 14.25 32.70 13.70
CA ASP A 20 13.81 34.03 14.10
C ASP A 20 13.73 34.05 15.64
N THR A 21 14.80 34.54 16.25
CA THR A 21 14.94 34.70 17.70
C THR A 21 14.33 36.02 18.13
N LYS A 22 13.19 35.98 18.83
CA LYS A 22 12.69 37.13 19.60
C LYS A 22 12.90 36.86 21.10
N THR A 23 13.90 37.56 21.63
CA THR A 23 14.30 37.65 23.03
C THR A 23 13.14 38.08 23.94
N GLU A 24 12.74 37.22 24.87
CA GLU A 24 11.89 37.60 26.00
C GLU A 24 12.69 37.51 27.30
N ARG A 25 12.63 38.61 28.05
CA ARG A 25 13.49 38.95 29.20
C ARG A 25 13.01 38.19 30.45
N ARG A 26 13.85 37.31 30.97
CA ARG A 26 13.66 36.64 32.28
C ARG A 26 13.94 37.62 33.41
N GLU A 27 12.92 37.93 34.21
CA GLU A 27 13.06 38.53 35.53
C GLU A 27 13.31 37.41 36.55
N LEU A 28 14.44 37.46 37.25
CA LEU A 28 14.75 36.61 38.40
C LEU A 28 13.97 37.10 39.63
N SER A 29 13.37 36.18 40.39
CA SER A 29 13.20 36.40 41.82
C SER A 29 13.25 35.09 42.61
N LEU A 30 14.01 35.12 43.71
CA LEU A 30 14.46 34.02 44.55
C LEU A 30 13.51 33.75 45.75
N VAL A 31 13.15 32.45 45.97
CA VAL A 31 13.26 31.65 47.25
C VAL A 31 12.41 32.10 48.49
N PRO A 32 12.09 31.32 49.57
CA PRO A 32 12.27 29.88 49.97
C PRO A 32 10.95 29.12 50.36
N LEU A 33 10.83 27.78 50.30
CA LEU A 33 11.29 26.67 51.18
C LEU A 33 10.53 26.49 52.53
N LEU A 34 9.69 25.45 52.65
CA LEU A 34 9.20 24.77 53.87
C LEU A 34 8.53 23.42 53.46
N VAL A 35 9.23 22.27 53.51
CA VAL A 35 9.17 21.19 54.54
C VAL A 35 7.72 20.74 54.82
N ILE A 36 7.28 19.52 54.54
CA ILE A 36 7.32 18.34 55.44
C ILE A 36 7.07 17.03 54.64
N THR A 37 7.88 16.04 54.98
CA THR A 37 7.93 14.61 54.65
C THR A 37 6.67 13.79 54.95
N ALA A 38 6.29 12.87 54.05
CA ALA A 38 5.58 11.63 54.40
C ALA A 38 6.07 10.46 53.53
N VAL A 39 6.77 9.53 54.18
CA VAL A 39 7.32 8.27 53.65
C VAL A 39 6.23 7.20 53.69
N LEU A 40 5.89 6.58 52.55
CA LEU A 40 5.25 5.26 52.44
C LEU A 40 5.69 4.67 51.08
N LEU A 41 6.84 4.01 50.97
CA LEU A 41 7.05 2.56 51.12
C LEU A 41 6.00 1.68 50.43
N ALA A 42 6.49 0.85 49.50
CA ALA A 42 5.91 -0.36 48.88
C ALA A 42 5.38 -0.20 47.46
N GLY A 43 6.09 -0.82 46.50
CA GLY A 43 5.57 -1.05 45.15
C GLY A 43 6.60 -1.15 44.04
N ALA A 44 7.79 -1.72 44.27
CA ALA A 44 8.65 -2.13 43.16
C ALA A 44 8.05 -3.38 42.49
N VAL A 45 7.04 -3.18 41.64
CA VAL A 45 6.59 -4.20 40.71
C VAL A 45 7.59 -4.19 39.57
N ILE A 46 8.53 -5.13 39.58
CA ILE A 46 9.33 -5.47 38.41
C ILE A 46 8.36 -6.06 37.40
N THR A 47 7.72 -5.23 36.59
CA THR A 47 7.07 -5.67 35.37
C THR A 47 8.18 -6.13 34.44
N THR A 48 8.51 -7.43 34.52
CA THR A 48 9.19 -8.12 33.43
C THR A 48 8.23 -8.02 32.24
N VAL A 49 8.43 -6.99 31.42
CA VAL A 49 7.92 -7.01 30.04
C VAL A 49 8.59 -8.22 29.43
N SER A 50 7.87 -9.33 29.44
CA SER A 50 8.19 -10.50 28.65
C SER A 50 8.06 -10.01 27.21
N SER A 51 9.18 -9.54 26.65
CA SER A 51 9.34 -9.29 25.24
C SER A 51 9.21 -10.64 24.54
N ARG A 52 7.98 -11.13 24.41
CA ARG A 52 7.66 -12.19 23.48
C ARG A 52 8.10 -11.63 22.12
N PRO A 53 9.12 -12.20 21.47
CA PRO A 53 9.44 -11.77 20.13
C PRO A 53 8.14 -11.90 19.31
N PRO A 54 7.83 -10.92 18.45
CA PRO A 54 6.69 -11.05 17.54
C PRO A 54 6.83 -12.43 16.90
N THR A 55 5.81 -13.26 17.09
CA THR A 55 5.79 -14.57 16.45
C THR A 55 5.90 -14.25 14.97
N GLU A 56 7.02 -14.66 14.37
CA GLU A 56 7.27 -14.50 12.95
C GLU A 56 6.05 -15.10 12.26
N GLU A 57 5.16 -14.23 11.75
CA GLU A 57 4.03 -14.64 10.95
C GLU A 57 4.62 -15.52 9.87
N ASN A 58 4.26 -16.80 9.86
CA ASN A 58 4.83 -17.76 8.95
C ASN A 58 4.75 -17.17 7.54
N PRO A 59 5.89 -16.77 6.94
CA PRO A 59 5.86 -15.96 5.74
C PRO A 59 5.16 -16.76 4.67
N MET A 60 4.11 -16.16 4.09
CA MET A 60 3.26 -16.78 3.07
C MET A 60 4.12 -17.55 2.07
N ASN A 61 3.80 -18.83 1.86
CA ASN A 61 4.60 -19.62 0.96
C ASN A 61 4.37 -19.16 -0.50
N PRO A 62 5.28 -19.47 -1.44
CA PRO A 62 5.16 -18.99 -2.82
C PRO A 62 3.84 -19.38 -3.50
N GLN A 63 3.27 -20.54 -3.18
CA GLN A 63 2.03 -21.03 -3.77
C GLN A 63 0.83 -20.24 -3.24
N GLU A 64 0.79 -19.93 -1.94
CA GLU A 64 -0.20 -19.05 -1.33
C GLU A 64 -0.10 -17.62 -1.89
N GLY A 65 1.12 -17.10 -2.09
CA GLY A 65 1.32 -15.78 -2.71
C GLY A 65 0.78 -15.73 -4.14
N ARG A 66 1.05 -16.77 -4.93
CA ARG A 66 0.50 -16.91 -6.29
C ARG A 66 -1.03 -16.98 -6.26
N ALA A 67 -1.61 -17.78 -5.37
CA ALA A 67 -3.06 -17.93 -5.26
C ALA A 67 -3.73 -16.59 -4.89
N THR A 68 -3.16 -15.87 -3.93
CA THR A 68 -3.63 -14.55 -3.50
C THR A 68 -3.60 -13.53 -4.64
N ILE A 69 -2.52 -13.46 -5.41
CA ILE A 69 -2.42 -12.56 -6.57
C ILE A 69 -3.50 -12.87 -7.61
N VAL A 70 -3.66 -14.15 -7.98
CA VAL A 70 -4.66 -14.57 -8.96
C VAL A 70 -6.08 -14.25 -8.47
N ASP A 71 -6.37 -14.55 -7.21
CA ASP A 71 -7.69 -14.32 -6.61
C ASP A 71 -8.06 -12.83 -6.60
N ILE A 72 -7.14 -11.95 -6.18
CA ILE A 72 -7.38 -10.51 -6.17
C ILE A 72 -7.63 -9.97 -7.58
N ILE A 73 -6.83 -10.38 -8.57
CA ILE A 73 -6.98 -9.89 -9.95
C ILE A 73 -8.28 -10.39 -10.57
N VAL A 74 -8.62 -11.66 -10.38
CA VAL A 74 -9.90 -12.21 -10.86
C VAL A 74 -11.07 -11.53 -10.16
N SER A 75 -11.01 -11.36 -8.84
CA SER A 75 -12.06 -10.67 -8.08
C SER A 75 -12.21 -9.19 -8.47
N THR A 76 -11.10 -8.51 -8.78
CA THR A 76 -11.11 -7.15 -9.31
C THR A 76 -11.86 -7.08 -10.64
N SER A 77 -11.60 -8.03 -11.55
CA SER A 77 -12.30 -8.12 -12.85
C SER A 77 -13.81 -8.31 -12.69
N GLN A 78 -14.24 -9.01 -11.64
CA GLN A 78 -15.65 -9.29 -11.33
C GLN A 78 -16.39 -8.09 -10.73
N LYS A 79 -15.69 -7.06 -10.26
CA LYS A 79 -16.31 -5.81 -9.80
C LYS A 79 -16.83 -4.95 -10.97
N LEU A 80 -16.39 -5.24 -12.18
CA LEU A 80 -16.70 -4.47 -13.38
C LEU A 80 -17.69 -5.22 -14.26
N ASP A 81 -18.65 -4.51 -14.88
CA ASP A 81 -19.49 -5.08 -15.96
C ASP A 81 -18.72 -5.09 -17.30
N VAL A 82 -17.52 -5.68 -17.27
CA VAL A 82 -16.67 -5.88 -18.44
C VAL A 82 -16.58 -7.38 -18.69
N ARG A 83 -16.88 -7.78 -19.92
CA ARG A 83 -16.88 -9.19 -20.32
C ARG A 83 -15.67 -9.50 -21.20
N GLY A 84 -15.32 -10.78 -21.24
CA GLY A 84 -14.25 -11.27 -22.11
C GLY A 84 -12.87 -10.98 -21.55
N TRP A 85 -12.66 -11.12 -20.24
CA TRP A 85 -11.32 -11.06 -19.66
C TRP A 85 -10.49 -12.28 -20.11
N TRP A 86 -9.24 -12.06 -20.53
CA TRP A 86 -8.26 -13.12 -20.82
C TRP A 86 -6.90 -12.83 -20.17
N PRO A 87 -6.13 -13.87 -19.79
CA PRO A 87 -4.76 -13.69 -19.33
C PRO A 87 -3.87 -13.19 -20.46
N ARG A 88 -3.10 -12.11 -20.22
CA ARG A 88 -2.17 -11.58 -21.22
C ARG A 88 -1.03 -12.55 -21.54
N SER A 89 -0.45 -13.15 -20.50
CA SER A 89 0.77 -13.96 -20.56
C SER A 89 0.58 -15.41 -20.10
N GLY A 90 -0.68 -15.87 -20.01
CA GLY A 90 -1.01 -17.21 -19.51
C GLY A 90 -1.07 -17.26 -17.98
N ALA A 91 -0.75 -18.41 -17.39
CA ALA A 91 -0.81 -18.59 -15.94
C ALA A 91 0.24 -17.72 -15.22
N ALA A 92 -0.07 -17.25 -14.00
CA ALA A 92 0.89 -16.58 -13.12
C ALA A 92 2.12 -17.48 -12.87
N ALA A 93 3.20 -17.25 -13.61
CA ALA A 93 4.42 -18.03 -13.55
C ALA A 93 5.41 -17.41 -12.56
N PRO A 94 6.18 -18.23 -11.83
CA PRO A 94 7.19 -17.71 -10.92
C PRO A 94 8.35 -17.07 -11.69
N SER A 95 8.73 -15.88 -11.27
CA SER A 95 10.00 -15.23 -11.58
C SER A 95 10.96 -15.37 -10.39
N THR A 96 12.26 -15.43 -10.66
CA THR A 96 13.28 -15.47 -9.60
C THR A 96 13.60 -14.07 -9.10
N CYS A 97 13.80 -13.95 -7.79
CA CYS A 97 14.28 -12.72 -7.16
C CYS A 97 15.28 -13.07 -6.05
N THR A 98 16.03 -12.07 -5.60
CA THR A 98 17.02 -12.21 -4.53
C THR A 98 16.45 -11.65 -3.23
N LEU A 99 16.54 -12.43 -2.16
CA LEU A 99 16.12 -12.07 -0.81
C LEU A 99 17.17 -11.18 -0.12
N PRO A 100 16.83 -10.48 0.99
CA PRO A 100 17.79 -9.66 1.75
C PRO A 100 19.00 -10.44 2.29
N ASP A 101 18.85 -11.75 2.51
CA ASP A 101 19.91 -12.67 2.92
C ASP A 101 20.69 -13.27 1.74
N GLU A 102 20.54 -12.68 0.54
CA GLU A 102 21.14 -13.11 -0.73
C GLU A 102 20.66 -14.48 -1.25
N THR A 103 19.69 -15.12 -0.59
CA THR A 103 19.12 -16.38 -1.07
C THR A 103 18.11 -16.16 -2.19
N ARG A 104 17.78 -17.23 -2.93
CA ARG A 104 16.81 -17.16 -4.04
C ARG A 104 15.38 -17.24 -3.50
N GLY A 105 14.57 -16.25 -3.84
CA GLY A 105 13.12 -16.25 -3.64
C GLY A 105 12.35 -16.33 -4.95
N ALA A 106 11.02 -16.21 -4.83
CA ALA A 106 10.09 -16.16 -5.96
C ALA A 106 9.23 -14.89 -5.92
N SER A 107 8.95 -14.35 -7.09
CA SER A 107 7.92 -13.34 -7.34
C SER A 107 6.94 -13.86 -8.39
N TYR A 108 5.74 -13.30 -8.41
CA TYR A 108 4.71 -13.65 -9.38
C TYR A 108 4.06 -12.36 -9.86
N ASP A 109 3.78 -12.32 -11.16
CA ASP A 109 2.98 -11.27 -11.79
C ASP A 109 1.86 -11.97 -12.57
N PHE A 110 0.70 -11.32 -12.65
CA PHE A 110 -0.46 -11.82 -13.38
C PHE A 110 -1.23 -10.62 -13.93
N ASP A 111 -1.65 -10.69 -15.18
CA ASP A 111 -2.38 -9.63 -15.85
C ASP A 111 -3.59 -10.23 -16.57
N LEU A 112 -4.76 -9.62 -16.37
CA LEU A 112 -5.95 -9.87 -17.19
C LEU A 112 -6.19 -8.66 -18.08
N TRP A 113 -6.56 -8.93 -19.33
CA TRP A 113 -6.97 -7.94 -20.33
C TRP A 113 -8.43 -8.15 -20.70
N ALA A 114 -9.13 -7.09 -21.08
CA ALA A 114 -10.48 -7.18 -21.65
C ALA A 114 -10.69 -6.19 -22.81
N PRO A 115 -11.63 -6.45 -23.74
CA PRO A 115 -11.87 -5.56 -24.86
C PRO A 115 -12.54 -4.27 -24.36
N ARG A 116 -12.13 -3.13 -24.92
CA ARG A 116 -12.72 -1.81 -24.61
C ARG A 116 -14.09 -1.57 -25.27
N GLU A 117 -14.52 -2.48 -26.14
CA GLU A 117 -15.55 -2.28 -27.18
C GLU A 117 -16.99 -2.09 -26.66
N ARG A 118 -17.22 -2.07 -25.34
CA ARG A 118 -18.52 -1.75 -24.72
C ARG A 118 -18.57 -0.46 -23.91
N GLN A 119 -17.52 0.35 -23.93
CA GLN A 119 -17.63 1.67 -23.33
C GLN A 119 -18.52 2.53 -24.24
N GLY A 120 -19.62 3.06 -23.71
CA GLY A 120 -20.39 4.23 -24.21
C GLY A 120 -20.64 4.39 -25.72
N GLU A 121 -21.84 4.80 -26.11
CA GLU A 121 -22.12 5.05 -27.53
C GLU A 121 -21.26 6.18 -28.13
N ASN A 122 -20.79 7.11 -27.30
CA ASN A 122 -19.92 8.23 -27.66
C ASN A 122 -18.76 8.42 -26.66
N GLU A 123 -17.77 9.25 -27.01
CA GLU A 123 -16.54 9.42 -26.21
C GLU A 123 -16.75 9.97 -24.80
N GLU A 124 -17.75 10.83 -24.60
CA GLU A 124 -18.09 11.37 -23.28
C GLU A 124 -18.55 10.25 -22.33
N LEU A 125 -19.48 9.41 -22.78
CA LEU A 125 -19.93 8.24 -22.03
C LEU A 125 -18.80 7.23 -21.80
N ARG A 126 -17.82 7.13 -22.71
CA ARG A 126 -16.63 6.30 -22.49
C ARG A 126 -15.73 6.88 -21.41
N ALA A 127 -15.51 8.19 -21.41
CA ALA A 127 -14.72 8.87 -20.40
C ALA A 127 -15.33 8.70 -19.01
N GLU A 128 -16.63 8.93 -18.87
CA GLU A 128 -17.35 8.70 -17.61
C GLU A 128 -17.26 7.24 -17.16
N GLN A 129 -17.40 6.28 -18.08
CA GLN A 129 -17.30 4.86 -17.72
C GLN A 129 -15.89 4.52 -17.20
N ARG A 130 -14.84 5.02 -17.84
CA ARG A 130 -13.45 4.81 -17.38
C ARG A 130 -13.23 5.39 -15.98
N GLU A 131 -13.75 6.58 -15.71
CA GLU A 131 -13.66 7.19 -14.38
C GLU A 131 -14.42 6.36 -13.34
N ARG A 132 -15.63 5.88 -13.67
CA ARG A 132 -16.40 4.99 -12.79
C ARG A 132 -15.67 3.66 -12.52
N ASP A 133 -15.14 3.01 -13.54
CA ASP A 133 -14.42 1.74 -13.41
C ASP A 133 -13.17 1.90 -12.53
N ALA A 134 -12.41 2.99 -12.73
CA ALA A 134 -11.26 3.30 -11.89
C ALA A 134 -11.64 3.50 -10.43
N GLN A 135 -12.76 4.18 -10.15
CA GLN A 135 -13.24 4.38 -8.79
C GLN A 135 -13.66 3.06 -8.14
N ILE A 136 -14.42 2.22 -8.85
CA ILE A 136 -14.83 0.89 -8.35
C ILE A 136 -13.62 0.04 -7.94
N VAL A 137 -12.57 0.03 -8.77
CA VAL A 137 -11.34 -0.72 -8.48
C VAL A 137 -10.59 -0.11 -7.29
N ALA A 138 -10.47 1.22 -7.23
CA ALA A 138 -9.81 1.89 -6.12
C ALA A 138 -10.51 1.61 -4.78
N ASP A 139 -11.85 1.68 -4.76
CA ASP A 139 -12.64 1.41 -3.56
C ASP A 139 -12.46 -0.04 -3.11
N TYR A 140 -12.57 -1.00 -4.04
CA TYR A 140 -12.37 -2.42 -3.72
C TYR A 140 -10.98 -2.71 -3.17
N TRP A 141 -9.92 -2.14 -3.75
CA TRP A 141 -8.56 -2.34 -3.23
C TRP A 141 -8.34 -1.67 -1.88
N THR A 142 -8.99 -0.53 -1.63
CA THR A 142 -9.00 0.08 -0.30
C THR A 142 -9.72 -0.79 0.74
N GLU A 143 -10.83 -1.45 0.38
CA GLU A 143 -11.52 -2.42 1.24
C GLU A 143 -10.63 -3.62 1.60
N LEU A 144 -9.74 -4.04 0.69
CA LEU A 144 -8.73 -5.07 0.94
C LEU A 144 -7.56 -4.59 1.82
N GLY A 145 -7.58 -3.34 2.28
CA GLY A 145 -6.52 -2.76 3.11
C GLY A 145 -5.32 -2.25 2.32
N MET A 146 -5.46 -2.01 1.02
CA MET A 146 -4.40 -1.41 0.20
C MET A 146 -4.47 0.11 0.23
N THR A 147 -3.32 0.78 0.14
CA THR A 147 -3.26 2.23 -0.11
C THR A 147 -3.40 2.46 -1.60
N THR A 148 -4.44 3.19 -2.01
CA THR A 148 -4.80 3.39 -3.42
C THR A 148 -4.60 4.83 -3.87
N ARG A 149 -4.32 5.03 -5.17
CA ARG A 149 -4.36 6.32 -5.84
C ARG A 149 -4.85 6.16 -7.27
N ILE A 150 -5.63 7.12 -7.73
CA ILE A 150 -6.02 7.24 -9.14
C ILE A 150 -5.15 8.33 -9.77
N ALA A 151 -4.49 8.01 -10.88
CA ALA A 151 -3.78 9.00 -11.70
C ALA A 151 -4.52 9.17 -13.02
N ALA A 152 -4.91 10.40 -13.32
CA ALA A 152 -5.49 10.79 -14.60
C ALA A 152 -4.80 12.08 -15.09
N THR A 153 -4.57 12.19 -16.40
CA THR A 153 -4.12 13.43 -17.04
C THR A 153 -4.95 13.66 -18.31
N PRO A 154 -4.95 14.86 -18.90
CA PRO A 154 -5.66 15.09 -20.17
C PRO A 154 -5.23 14.16 -21.32
N THR A 155 -4.05 13.53 -21.22
CA THR A 155 -3.46 12.64 -22.22
C THR A 155 -3.35 11.19 -21.78
N ARG A 156 -3.79 10.84 -20.56
CA ARG A 156 -3.78 9.46 -20.06
C ARG A 156 -5.09 9.13 -19.38
N PHE A 157 -5.67 8.01 -19.79
CA PHE A 157 -6.85 7.45 -19.14
C PHE A 157 -6.57 7.17 -17.67
N PRO A 158 -7.59 7.21 -16.81
CA PRO A 158 -7.45 6.88 -15.40
C PRO A 158 -6.72 5.56 -15.19
N THR A 159 -5.66 5.59 -14.38
CA THR A 159 -4.95 4.39 -13.93
C THR A 159 -4.98 4.34 -12.41
N VAL A 160 -5.45 3.24 -11.86
CA VAL A 160 -5.44 2.97 -10.43
C VAL A 160 -4.12 2.30 -10.08
N TYR A 161 -3.49 2.75 -9.00
CA TYR A 161 -2.33 2.10 -8.41
C TYR A 161 -2.63 1.81 -6.94
N ALA A 162 -2.23 0.62 -6.49
CA ALA A 162 -2.35 0.21 -5.10
C ALA A 162 -1.05 -0.37 -4.59
N THR A 163 -0.78 -0.18 -3.31
CA THR A 163 0.39 -0.74 -2.61
C THR A 163 0.03 -1.17 -1.20
N GLY A 164 0.70 -2.20 -0.69
CA GLY A 164 0.41 -2.76 0.64
C GLY A 164 -0.85 -3.63 0.65
N GLY A 165 -1.22 -4.13 1.83
CA GLY A 165 -2.31 -5.09 1.98
C GLY A 165 -1.90 -6.52 1.60
N PRO A 166 -2.80 -7.35 1.04
CA PRO A 166 -2.56 -8.77 0.78
C PRO A 166 -1.56 -9.06 -0.34
N ILE A 167 -1.28 -8.09 -1.20
CA ILE A 167 -0.22 -8.15 -2.23
C ILE A 167 0.62 -6.88 -2.18
N ARG A 168 1.83 -6.95 -2.74
CA ARG A 168 2.76 -5.82 -2.70
C ARG A 168 2.22 -4.59 -3.44
N SER A 169 1.73 -4.79 -4.65
CA SER A 169 1.24 -3.74 -5.52
C SER A 169 0.32 -4.27 -6.60
N ALA A 170 -0.60 -3.42 -7.06
CA ALA A 170 -1.43 -3.68 -8.23
C ALA A 170 -1.60 -2.39 -9.05
N SER A 171 -1.89 -2.55 -10.33
CA SER A 171 -2.29 -1.46 -11.21
C SER A 171 -3.43 -1.86 -12.12
N PHE A 172 -4.34 -0.94 -12.40
CA PHE A 172 -5.46 -1.13 -13.30
C PHE A 172 -5.53 0.05 -14.26
N ASP A 173 -5.41 -0.22 -15.56
CA ASP A 173 -5.40 0.80 -16.61
C ASP A 173 -6.74 0.77 -17.35
N THR A 174 -7.47 1.88 -17.34
CA THR A 174 -8.78 1.95 -18.04
C THR A 174 -8.66 2.13 -19.54
N GLY A 175 -7.43 2.21 -20.07
CA GLY A 175 -7.18 2.21 -21.49
C GLY A 175 -5.75 1.86 -21.84
N ALA A 176 -5.34 0.64 -21.48
CA ALA A 176 -4.06 0.03 -21.83
C ALA A 176 -3.79 0.00 -23.35
N ALA A 177 -2.64 -0.51 -23.77
CA ALA A 177 -2.35 -0.71 -25.20
C ALA A 177 -3.38 -1.64 -25.87
N GLU A 178 -3.39 -1.67 -27.21
CA GLU A 178 -4.17 -2.66 -27.99
C GLU A 178 -5.69 -2.60 -27.78
N HIS A 179 -6.24 -1.42 -27.45
CA HIS A 179 -7.66 -1.25 -27.15
C HIS A 179 -8.16 -2.13 -25.99
N ALA A 180 -7.30 -2.48 -25.04
CA ALA A 180 -7.64 -3.27 -23.86
C ALA A 180 -7.84 -2.41 -22.59
N TYR A 181 -8.47 -3.01 -21.57
CA TYR A 181 -8.27 -2.68 -20.15
C TYR A 181 -7.05 -3.45 -19.61
#